data_AF-A0A937VPB6-F1
#
_entry.id   AF-A0A937VPB6-F1
#
_cell.length_a   1.000
_cell.length_b   1.000
_cell.length_c   1.000
_cell.angle_alpha   90.00
_cell.angle_beta   90.00
_cell.angle_gamma   90.00
#
_symmetry.space_group_name_H-M   'P 1'
#
loop_
_entity.id
_entity.type
_entity.pdbx_description
1 polymer ?
#
loop_
_entity_poly.entity_id
_entity_poly.type
_entity_poly.pdbx_seq_one_letter_code
_entity_poly.pdbx_strand_id
1 'polypeptide(L)'
;MLEWTKITDELGPEKIVHVYDPTTGMKGVVVVDTTSLGGAAGGTRMLPDITSEEIFWLARAMTHKFAILDLPIGGAKAGLWADPSISGTSREAIMKAFGNGVKSL
;
A
#
# COMPACT_ATOMS: atom_id res chain seq x y z
N MET A 1 -16.37 16.54 -3.79
CA MET A 1 -16.17 15.31 -4.58
C MET A 1 -15.65 14.24 -3.63
N LEU A 2 -16.32 13.09 -3.53
CA LEU A 2 -15.97 12.04 -2.58
C LEU A 2 -14.59 11.46 -2.94
N GLU A 3 -13.71 11.24 -1.95
CA GLU A 3 -12.36 10.65 -2.15
C GLU A 3 -12.35 9.44 -3.09
N TRP A 4 -13.41 8.62 -3.04
CA TRP A 4 -13.60 7.43 -3.87
C TRP A 4 -13.41 7.67 -5.36
N THR A 5 -13.88 8.78 -5.93
CA THR A 5 -13.77 9.01 -7.39
C THR A 5 -12.33 9.30 -7.85
N LYS A 6 -11.41 9.58 -6.92
CA LYS A 6 -9.99 9.81 -7.24
C LYS A 6 -9.14 8.54 -7.17
N ILE A 7 -9.65 7.50 -6.51
CA ILE A 7 -8.92 6.25 -6.22
C ILE A 7 -9.56 5.03 -6.91
N THR A 8 -10.54 5.27 -7.79
CA THR A 8 -11.17 4.26 -8.64
C THR A 8 -11.26 4.80 -10.06
N ASP A 9 -10.63 4.11 -11.01
CA ASP A 9 -10.84 4.32 -12.45
C ASP A 9 -11.77 3.23 -13.02
N GLU A 10 -11.94 3.16 -14.34
CA GLU A 10 -12.81 2.16 -14.99
C GLU A 10 -12.38 0.71 -14.72
N LEU A 11 -11.11 0.49 -14.43
CA LEU A 11 -10.57 -0.82 -14.05
C LEU A 11 -10.69 -1.04 -12.54
N GLY A 12 -10.49 0.03 -11.76
CA GLY A 12 -10.39 0.04 -10.31
C GLY A 12 -9.14 -0.69 -9.81
N PRO A 13 -8.66 -0.39 -8.59
CA PRO A 13 -7.86 -1.36 -7.87
C PRO A 13 -8.76 -2.49 -7.35
N GLU A 14 -8.26 -3.72 -7.34
CA GLU A 14 -8.97 -4.86 -6.76
C GLU A 14 -9.33 -4.63 -5.27
N LYS A 15 -8.43 -4.06 -4.47
CA LYS A 15 -8.66 -3.76 -3.05
C LYS A 15 -7.93 -2.51 -2.59
N ILE A 16 -8.55 -1.79 -1.65
CA ILE A 16 -7.93 -0.72 -0.86
C ILE A 16 -8.20 -1.01 0.61
N VAL A 17 -7.15 -1.08 1.42
CA VAL A 17 -7.25 -1.42 2.84
C VAL A 17 -6.51 -0.39 3.68
N HIS A 18 -7.26 0.37 4.47
CA HIS A 18 -6.72 1.24 5.51
C HIS A 18 -6.53 0.45 6.81
N VAL A 19 -5.36 0.61 7.42
CA VAL A 19 -4.97 -0.08 8.63
C VAL A 19 -4.58 0.95 9.68
N TYR A 20 -5.07 0.78 10.90
CA TYR A 20 -4.75 1.63 12.03
C TYR A 20 -4.44 0.77 13.25
N ASP A 21 -3.33 1.07 13.92
CA ASP A 21 -3.01 0.50 15.23
C ASP A 21 -3.05 1.61 16.30
N PRO A 22 -4.02 1.58 17.24
CA PRO A 22 -4.12 2.61 18.27
C PRO A 22 -2.98 2.56 19.29
N THR A 23 -2.31 1.43 19.47
CA THR A 23 -1.22 1.29 20.45
C THR A 23 0.03 2.04 20.00
N THR A 24 0.41 1.93 18.72
CA THR A 24 1.56 2.66 18.16
C THR A 24 1.17 3.97 17.47
N GLY A 25 -0.12 4.20 17.23
CA GLY A 25 -0.61 5.30 16.41
C GLY A 25 -0.35 5.11 14.90
N MET A 26 0.15 3.95 14.49
CA MET A 26 0.46 3.64 13.10
C MET A 26 -0.78 3.72 12.23
N LYS A 27 -0.69 4.47 11.13
CA LYS A 27 -1.68 4.53 10.06
C LYS A 27 -1.01 4.06 8.78
N GLY A 28 -1.69 3.20 8.03
CA GLY A 28 -1.21 2.72 6.76
C GLY A 28 -2.32 2.42 5.77
N VAL A 29 -1.94 2.28 4.52
CA VAL A 29 -2.81 1.88 3.42
C VAL A 29 -2.12 0.83 2.59
N VAL A 30 -2.86 -0.17 2.14
CA VAL A 30 -2.43 -1.10 1.08
C VAL A 30 -3.42 -0.97 -0.07
N VAL A 31 -2.90 -0.72 -1.26
CA VAL A 31 -3.68 -0.85 -2.50
C VAL A 31 -3.17 -2.07 -3.24
N VAL A 32 -4.09 -2.95 -3.60
CA VAL A 32 -3.87 -4.08 -4.49
C VAL A 32 -4.54 -3.74 -5.81
N ASP A 33 -3.75 -3.61 -6.86
CA ASP A 33 -4.27 -3.27 -8.19
C ASP A 33 -4.88 -4.50 -8.85
N THR A 34 -4.18 -5.63 -8.86
CA THR A 34 -4.70 -6.92 -9.32
C THR A 34 -3.94 -8.09 -8.70
N THR A 35 -4.64 -9.20 -8.47
CA THR A 35 -4.10 -10.52 -8.09
C THR A 35 -4.33 -11.58 -9.15
N SER A 36 -4.71 -11.20 -10.38
CA SER A 36 -5.12 -12.13 -11.46
C SER A 36 -4.07 -13.18 -11.84
N LEU A 37 -2.81 -13.00 -11.44
CA LEU A 37 -1.69 -13.92 -11.65
C LEU A 37 -1.31 -14.72 -10.39
N GLY A 38 -2.22 -14.82 -9.41
CA GLY A 38 -2.07 -15.62 -8.18
C GLY A 38 -1.69 -14.83 -6.93
N GLY A 39 -1.07 -13.66 -7.09
CA GLY A 39 -0.74 -12.76 -5.98
C GLY A 39 -0.31 -11.39 -6.48
N ALA A 40 0.01 -10.49 -5.55
CA ALA A 40 0.45 -9.14 -5.86
C ALA A 40 1.67 -8.74 -5.00
N ALA A 41 2.54 -7.90 -5.54
CA ALA A 41 3.72 -7.42 -4.82
C ALA A 41 3.99 -5.92 -5.02
N GLY A 42 4.71 -5.36 -4.05
CA GLY A 42 5.32 -4.06 -4.16
C GLY A 42 5.88 -3.56 -2.84
N GLY A 43 6.55 -2.42 -2.90
CA GLY A 43 7.21 -1.85 -1.72
C GLY A 43 6.26 -1.05 -0.82
N THR A 44 6.75 -0.72 0.37
CA THR A 44 6.10 0.21 1.30
C THR A 44 6.75 1.59 1.18
N ARG A 45 5.95 2.65 1.01
CA ARG A 45 6.40 4.06 1.07
C ARG A 45 6.05 4.63 2.45
N MET A 46 6.98 5.36 3.05
CA MET A 46 6.82 5.97 4.37
C MET A 46 7.12 7.46 4.24
N LEU A 47 6.08 8.30 4.27
CA LEU A 47 6.19 9.76 4.32
C LEU A 47 5.02 10.30 5.14
N PRO A 48 5.18 11.45 5.83
CA PRO A 48 4.11 12.02 6.64
C PRO A 48 2.93 12.53 5.82
N ASP A 49 3.14 12.85 4.53
CA ASP A 49 2.21 13.54 3.64
C ASP A 49 1.77 12.71 2.42
N ILE A 50 2.02 11.39 2.41
CA ILE A 50 1.49 10.52 1.35
C ILE A 50 -0.05 10.61 1.27
N THR A 51 -0.59 10.37 0.08
CA THR A 51 -2.05 10.26 -0.12
C THR A 51 -2.44 8.85 -0.56
N SER A 52 -3.67 8.43 -0.27
CA SER A 52 -4.20 7.16 -0.78
C SER A 52 -4.21 7.11 -2.32
N GLU A 53 -4.44 8.25 -2.97
CA GLU A 53 -4.37 8.42 -4.43
C GLU A 53 -2.98 8.15 -4.99
N GLU A 54 -1.94 8.66 -4.34
CA GLU A 54 -0.56 8.36 -4.71
C GLU A 54 -0.26 6.85 -4.60
N ILE A 55 -0.71 6.19 -3.52
CA ILE A 55 -0.51 4.74 -3.35
C ILE A 55 -1.27 3.94 -4.40
N PHE A 56 -2.47 4.38 -4.79
CA PHE A 56 -3.23 3.79 -5.89
C PHE A 56 -2.44 3.81 -7.21
N TRP A 57 -1.97 4.99 -7.63
CA TRP A 57 -1.21 5.11 -8.88
C TRP A 57 0.08 4.29 -8.87
N LEU A 58 0.75 4.22 -7.71
CA LEU A 58 1.94 3.40 -7.55
C LEU A 58 1.64 1.89 -7.61
N ALA A 59 0.49 1.42 -7.11
CA ALA A 59 0.08 0.03 -7.22
C ALA A 59 -0.17 -0.35 -8.69
N ARG A 60 -0.85 0.49 -9.45
CA ARG A 60 -1.02 0.33 -10.90
C ARG A 60 0.32 0.32 -11.65
N ALA A 61 1.23 1.20 -11.28
CA ALA A 61 2.57 1.22 -11.85
C ALA A 61 3.34 -0.09 -11.58
N MET A 62 3.12 -0.73 -10.42
CA MET A 62 3.69 -2.05 -10.13
C MET A 62 3.13 -3.14 -11.05
N THR A 63 1.82 -3.16 -11.32
CA THR A 63 1.21 -4.09 -12.28
C THR A 63 1.84 -3.94 -13.65
N HIS A 64 1.94 -2.71 -14.17
CA HIS A 64 2.57 -2.46 -15.46
C HIS A 64 4.05 -2.86 -15.48
N LYS A 65 4.79 -2.56 -14.41
CA LYS A 65 6.20 -2.94 -14.28
C LYS A 65 6.36 -4.45 -14.35
N PHE A 66 5.55 -5.21 -13.62
CA PHE A 66 5.64 -6.67 -13.64
C PHE A 66 5.19 -7.27 -14.96
N ALA A 67 4.17 -6.70 -15.61
CA ALA A 67 3.76 -7.11 -16.96
C ALA A 67 4.87 -6.88 -18.00
N ILE A 68 5.55 -5.72 -17.98
CA ILE A 68 6.67 -5.44 -18.88
C ILE A 68 7.85 -6.41 -18.67
N LEU A 69 8.05 -6.86 -17.42
CA LEU A 69 9.09 -7.80 -17.05
C LEU A 69 8.70 -9.27 -17.24
N ASP A 70 7.50 -9.54 -17.78
CA ASP A 70 6.94 -10.89 -17.94
C ASP A 70 6.95 -11.71 -16.63
N LEU A 71 6.66 -11.05 -15.50
CA LEU A 71 6.57 -11.69 -14.20
C LEU A 71 5.12 -12.09 -13.91
N PRO A 72 4.86 -13.35 -13.49
CA PRO A 72 3.51 -13.83 -13.19
C PRO A 72 3.04 -13.35 -11.81
N ILE A 73 2.96 -12.03 -11.60
CA ILE A 73 2.55 -11.41 -10.36
C ILE A 73 1.89 -10.05 -10.63
N GLY A 74 0.81 -9.75 -9.91
CA GLY A 74 0.13 -8.47 -9.99
C GLY A 74 0.78 -7.37 -9.16
N GLY A 75 0.28 -6.14 -9.29
CA GLY A 75 0.80 -4.97 -8.58
C GLY A 75 0.09 -4.70 -7.26
N ALA A 76 0.88 -4.37 -6.24
CA ALA A 76 0.38 -3.78 -5.01
C ALA A 76 1.32 -2.66 -4.55
N LYS A 77 0.83 -1.79 -3.68
CA LYS A 77 1.66 -0.78 -3.01
C LYS A 77 1.13 -0.51 -1.61
N ALA A 78 2.06 -0.34 -0.67
CA ALA A 78 1.77 0.08 0.68
C ALA A 78 2.25 1.51 0.95
N GLY A 79 1.51 2.21 1.79
CA GLY A 79 1.83 3.53 2.33
C GLY A 79 1.73 3.55 3.86
N LEU A 80 2.67 4.23 4.51
CA LEU A 80 2.69 4.50 5.95
C LEU A 80 2.80 6.00 6.18
N TRP A 81 1.85 6.58 6.92
CA TRP A 81 1.91 7.97 7.36
C TRP A 81 2.83 8.11 8.57
N ALA A 82 4.14 8.16 8.30
CA ALA A 82 5.17 8.31 9.31
C ALA A 82 6.40 9.05 8.76
N ASP A 83 7.14 9.71 9.65
CA ASP A 83 8.40 10.38 9.30
C ASP A 83 9.47 9.33 8.95
N PRO A 84 10.08 9.41 7.74
CA PRO A 84 11.10 8.45 7.31
C PRO A 84 12.38 8.49 8.15
N SER A 85 12.63 9.56 8.91
CA SER A 85 13.77 9.69 9.83
C SER A 85 13.63 8.86 11.11
N ILE A 86 12.42 8.35 11.40
CA ILE A 86 12.19 7.45 12.54
C ILE A 86 13.07 6.20 12.40
N SER A 87 13.82 5.91 13.46
CA SER A 87 14.81 4.84 13.52
C SER A 87 14.72 4.05 14.83
N GLY A 88 15.51 2.98 14.93
CA GLY A 88 15.58 2.13 16.12
C GLY A 88 14.25 1.45 16.48
N THR A 89 13.98 1.34 17.78
CA THR A 89 12.83 0.63 18.33
C THR A 89 11.48 1.20 17.89
N SER A 90 11.38 2.53 17.72
CA SER A 90 10.16 3.17 17.22
C SER A 90 9.83 2.76 15.79
N ARG A 91 10.86 2.69 14.92
CA ARG A 91 10.67 2.21 13.54
C ARG A 91 10.21 0.76 13.53
N GLU A 92 10.85 -0.09 14.33
CA GLU A 92 10.46 -1.50 14.43
C GLU A 92 9.03 -1.68 14.91
N ALA A 93 8.59 -0.92 15.93
CA ALA A 93 7.24 -0.99 16.45
C ALA A 93 6.19 -0.66 15.38
N ILE A 94 6.39 0.43 14.62
CA ILE A 94 5.51 0.83 13.53
C ILE A 94 5.46 -0.24 12.42
N MET A 95 6.63 -0.75 12.01
CA MET A 95 6.70 -1.77 10.96
C MET A 95 6.06 -3.10 11.38
N LYS A 96 6.24 -3.51 12.64
CA LYS A 96 5.59 -4.70 13.21
C LYS A 96 4.07 -4.52 13.29
N ALA A 97 3.60 -3.37 13.77
CA ALA A 97 2.18 -3.04 13.81
C ALA A 97 1.56 -3.09 12.41
N PHE A 98 2.24 -2.49 11.41
CA PHE A 98 1.78 -2.53 10.03
C PHE A 98 1.71 -3.96 9.48
N GLY A 99 2.78 -4.74 9.63
CA GLY A 99 2.84 -6.13 9.19
C GLY A 99 1.75 -7.01 9.81
N ASN A 100 1.47 -6.83 11.10
CA ASN A 100 0.37 -7.53 11.76
C ASN A 100 -1.00 -7.12 11.22
N GLY A 101 -1.21 -5.83 10.96
CA GLY A 101 -2.49 -5.31 10.46
C GLY A 101 -2.81 -5.70 9.02
N VAL A 102 -1.80 -6.04 8.21
CA VAL A 102 -1.98 -6.49 6.81
C VAL A 102 -1.85 -8.01 6.64
N LYS A 103 -1.64 -8.76 7.73
CA LYS A 103 -1.34 -10.21 7.68
C LYS A 103 -2.47 -11.05 7.08
N SER A 104 -3.71 -10.57 7.15
CA SER A 104 -4.89 -11.28 6.66
C SER A 104 -5.28 -10.94 5.22
N LEU A 105 -4.44 -10.18 4.49
CA LEU A 105 -4.69 -9.83 3.09
C LEU A 105 -4.44 -10.98 2.12
#